data_AF-A0A0A0JXI5-F1
#
_entry.id   AF-A0A0A0JXI5-F1
#
_cell.length_a   1.000
_cell.length_b   1.000
_cell.length_c   1.000
_cell.angle_alpha   90.00
_cell.angle_beta   90.00
_cell.angle_gamma   90.00
#
_symmetry.space_group_name_H-M   'P 1'
#
loop_
_entity.id
_entity.type
_entity.pdbx_description
1 polymer ?
#
loop_
_entity_poly.entity_id
_entity_poly.type
_entity_poly.pdbx_seq_one_letter_code
_entity_poly.pdbx_strand_id
1 'polypeptide(L)'
;MVITLGMVALVMFCALTSVVVAVRQRPKKEPLPPVLLALELARLAEHVREVEAGNQPWKAERLAASTLAYDLALRDYCRSVELPVPEGRGTLSRSERFEMESALITHGHDW
;
A
#
# COMPACT_ATOMS: atom_id res chain seq x y z
N MET A 1 -15.63 29.71 -36.21
CA MET A 1 -14.75 28.59 -35.83
C MET A 1 -14.44 28.59 -34.32
N VAL A 2 -15.47 28.76 -33.46
CA VAL A 2 -15.32 28.90 -31.98
C VAL A 2 -16.02 27.75 -31.23
N ILE A 3 -16.94 27.05 -31.89
CA ILE A 3 -17.79 26.00 -31.32
C ILE A 3 -16.99 24.73 -31.00
N THR A 4 -15.93 24.43 -31.77
CA THR A 4 -15.11 23.23 -31.59
C THR A 4 -14.24 23.28 -30.33
N LEU A 5 -13.76 24.46 -29.93
CA LEU A 5 -12.90 24.60 -28.73
C LEU A 5 -13.69 24.38 -27.43
N GLY A 6 -14.92 24.88 -27.35
CA GLY A 6 -15.79 24.71 -26.18
C GLY A 6 -16.25 23.27 -25.98
N MET A 7 -16.50 22.55 -27.08
CA MET A 7 -16.91 21.15 -27.03
C MET A 7 -15.78 20.23 -26.56
N VAL A 8 -14.54 20.48 -26.99
CA VAL A 8 -13.37 19.69 -26.55
C VAL A 8 -13.08 19.93 -25.06
N ALA A 9 -13.18 21.17 -24.57
CA ALA A 9 -13.00 21.48 -23.15
C ALA A 9 -14.07 20.82 -22.26
N LEU A 10 -15.32 20.78 -22.70
CA LEU A 10 -16.41 20.12 -21.98
C LEU A 10 -16.23 18.60 -21.94
N VAL A 11 -15.82 17.97 -23.06
CA VAL A 11 -15.55 16.53 -23.12
C VAL A 11 -14.38 16.15 -22.22
N MET A 12 -13.30 16.93 -22.21
CA MET A 12 -12.17 16.73 -21.29
C MET A 12 -12.59 16.85 -19.82
N PHE A 13 -13.43 17.83 -19.49
CA PHE A 13 -13.92 18.03 -18.13
C PHE A 13 -14.83 16.88 -17.69
N CYS A 14 -15.71 16.38 -18.57
CA CYS A 14 -16.55 15.20 -18.31
C CYS A 14 -15.73 13.91 -18.18
N ALA A 15 -14.66 13.76 -18.95
CA ALA A 15 -13.77 12.61 -18.85
C ALA A 15 -12.97 12.64 -17.52
N LEU A 16 -12.48 13.81 -17.11
CA LEU A 16 -11.76 13.99 -15.85
C LEU A 16 -12.66 13.70 -14.63
N THR A 17 -13.90 14.17 -14.63
CA THR A 17 -14.84 13.87 -13.53
C THR A 17 -15.20 12.39 -13.48
N SER A 18 -15.37 11.74 -14.64
CA SER A 18 -15.66 10.31 -14.71
C SER A 18 -14.51 9.44 -14.18
N VAL A 19 -13.25 9.80 -14.48
CA VAL A 19 -12.06 9.12 -13.95
C VAL A 19 -11.96 9.30 -12.43
N VAL A 20 -12.21 10.50 -11.91
CA VAL A 20 -12.18 10.77 -10.46
C VAL A 20 -13.26 9.97 -9.72
N VAL A 21 -14.45 9.82 -10.30
CA VAL A 21 -15.54 9.00 -9.73
C VAL A 21 -15.21 7.52 -9.79
N ALA A 22 -14.65 7.02 -10.90
CA ALA A 22 -14.28 5.62 -11.06
C ALA A 22 -13.13 5.20 -10.10
N VAL A 23 -12.15 6.09 -9.86
CA VAL A 23 -11.09 5.86 -8.86
C VAL A 23 -11.67 5.77 -7.44
N ARG A 24 -12.73 6.54 -7.13
CA ARG A 24 -13.40 6.52 -5.83
C ARG A 24 -14.25 5.28 -5.60
N GLN A 25 -14.77 4.66 -6.66
CA GLN A 25 -15.66 3.49 -6.58
C GLN A 25 -14.92 2.16 -6.69
N ARG A 26 -13.63 2.10 -6.33
CA ARG A 26 -12.98 0.78 -6.19
C ARG A 26 -13.79 -0.04 -5.18
N PRO A 27 -14.29 -1.23 -5.57
CA PRO A 27 -15.03 -2.07 -4.65
C PRO A 27 -14.18 -2.28 -3.40
N LYS A 28 -14.81 -2.21 -2.21
CA LYS A 28 -14.15 -2.56 -0.96
C LYS A 28 -13.60 -3.97 -1.14
N LYS A 29 -12.28 -4.11 -1.23
CA LYS A 29 -11.65 -5.41 -1.29
C LYS A 29 -12.08 -6.18 -0.05
N GLU A 30 -12.52 -7.41 -0.25
CA GLU A 30 -12.73 -8.33 0.86
C GLU A 30 -11.44 -8.41 1.69
N PRO A 31 -11.51 -8.27 3.02
CA PRO A 31 -10.32 -8.36 3.85
C PRO A 31 -9.70 -9.75 3.68
N LEU A 32 -8.40 -9.80 3.38
CA LEU A 32 -7.69 -11.06 3.27
C LEU A 32 -7.69 -11.77 4.63
N PRO A 33 -7.84 -13.10 4.67
CA PRO A 33 -7.63 -13.87 5.88
C PRO A 33 -6.26 -13.55 6.52
N PRO A 34 -6.19 -13.43 7.87
CA PRO A 34 -4.94 -13.17 8.59
C PRO A 34 -3.75 -14.06 8.19
N VAL A 35 -4.00 -15.34 7.91
CA VAL A 35 -2.96 -16.29 7.47
C VAL A 35 -2.33 -15.90 6.12
N LEU A 36 -3.12 -15.36 5.19
CA LEU A 36 -2.58 -14.91 3.90
C LEU A 36 -1.77 -13.62 4.05
N LEU A 37 -2.17 -12.75 4.99
CA LEU A 37 -1.43 -11.53 5.31
C LEU A 37 -0.09 -11.83 5.98
N ALA A 38 -0.03 -12.84 6.87
CA ALA A 38 1.22 -13.33 7.44
C ALA A 38 2.17 -13.85 6.34
N LEU A 39 1.69 -14.72 5.45
CA LEU A 39 2.50 -15.24 4.34
C LEU A 39 3.00 -14.13 3.40
N GLU A 40 2.16 -13.14 3.13
CA GLU A 40 2.54 -12.00 2.30
C GLU A 40 3.59 -11.12 2.98
N LEU A 41 3.48 -10.90 4.29
CA LEU A 41 4.48 -10.17 5.07
C LEU A 41 5.82 -10.91 5.12
N ALA A 42 5.82 -12.23 5.32
CA ALA A 42 7.02 -13.06 5.26
C ALA A 42 7.73 -12.92 3.90
N ARG A 43 6.96 -13.04 2.81
CA ARG A 43 7.46 -12.89 1.45
C ARG A 43 8.05 -11.51 1.20
N LEU A 44 7.38 -10.45 1.66
CA LEU A 44 7.84 -9.07 1.48
C LEU A 44 9.06 -8.76 2.35
N ALA A 45 9.14 -9.27 3.58
CA ALA A 45 10.30 -9.15 4.45
C ALA A 45 11.54 -9.79 3.83
N GLU A 46 11.40 -11.00 3.27
CA GLU A 46 12.50 -11.63 2.52
C GLU A 46 12.90 -10.77 1.31
N HIS A 47 11.91 -10.30 0.54
CA HIS A 47 12.20 -9.48 -0.64
C HIS A 47 12.92 -8.17 -0.30
N VAL A 48 12.56 -7.51 0.81
CA VAL A 48 13.29 -6.32 1.30
C VAL A 48 14.72 -6.68 1.63
N ARG A 49 14.96 -7.78 2.38
CA ARG A 49 16.32 -8.25 2.72
C ARG A 49 17.15 -8.56 1.48
N GLU A 50 16.56 -9.20 0.46
CA GLU A 50 17.23 -9.47 -0.82
C GLU A 50 17.63 -8.17 -1.56
N VAL A 51 16.75 -7.17 -1.60
CA VAL A 51 17.03 -5.88 -2.25
C VAL A 51 18.10 -5.10 -1.47
N GLU A 52 18.06 -5.14 -0.14
CA GLU A 52 19.06 -4.53 0.73
C GLU A 52 20.44 -5.17 0.57
N ALA A 53 20.51 -6.50 0.49
CA ALA A 53 21.78 -7.22 0.32
C ALA A 53 22.31 -7.12 -1.11
N GLY A 54 21.42 -7.05 -2.10
CA GLY A 54 21.77 -7.01 -3.51
C GLY A 54 22.39 -5.70 -4.00
N ASN A 55 22.96 -5.74 -5.20
CA ASN A 55 23.42 -4.55 -5.94
C ASN A 55 22.67 -4.41 -7.27
N GLN A 56 21.34 -4.40 -7.19
CA GLN A 56 20.49 -4.30 -8.37
C GLN A 56 20.46 -2.88 -8.94
N PRO A 57 20.20 -2.70 -10.24
CA PRO A 57 19.92 -1.38 -10.81
C PRO A 57 18.74 -0.71 -10.07
N TRP A 58 18.86 0.60 -9.83
CA TRP A 58 17.84 1.40 -9.15
C TRP A 58 17.53 0.88 -7.73
N LYS A 59 18.58 0.49 -7.00
CA LYS A 59 18.47 -0.10 -5.66
C LYS A 59 17.65 0.77 -4.71
N ALA A 60 17.87 2.08 -4.72
CA ALA A 60 17.18 3.00 -3.82
C ALA A 60 15.67 3.00 -4.08
N GLU A 61 15.26 3.07 -5.34
CA GLU A 61 13.86 3.05 -5.77
C GLU A 61 13.21 1.70 -5.48
N ARG A 62 13.92 0.60 -5.73
CA ARG A 62 13.46 -0.75 -5.40
C ARG A 62 13.25 -0.90 -3.90
N LEU A 63 14.21 -0.47 -3.09
CA LEU A 63 14.10 -0.54 -1.64
C LEU A 63 12.92 0.31 -1.14
N ALA A 64 12.74 1.51 -1.68
CA ALA A 64 11.61 2.37 -1.33
C ALA A 64 10.26 1.71 -1.70
N ALA A 65 10.15 1.11 -2.88
CA ALA A 65 8.94 0.42 -3.32
C ALA A 65 8.64 -0.83 -2.48
N SER A 66 9.65 -1.67 -2.22
CA SER A 66 9.50 -2.89 -1.41
C SER A 66 9.18 -2.56 0.05
N THR A 67 9.81 -1.53 0.61
CA THR A 67 9.49 -1.04 1.97
C THR A 67 8.06 -0.52 2.05
N LEU A 68 7.60 0.26 1.06
CA LEU A 68 6.22 0.74 1.03
C LEU A 68 5.22 -0.42 0.91
N ALA A 69 5.52 -1.43 0.09
CA ALA A 69 4.68 -2.62 -0.02
C ALA A 69 4.59 -3.37 1.31
N TYR A 70 5.71 -3.56 2.00
CA TYR A 70 5.77 -4.15 3.34
C TYR A 70 4.94 -3.36 4.35
N ASP A 71 5.12 -2.04 4.42
CA ASP A 71 4.39 -1.18 5.35
C ASP A 71 2.87 -1.19 5.10
N LEU A 72 2.44 -1.28 3.83
CA LEU A 72 1.02 -1.42 3.49
C LEU A 72 0.46 -2.78 3.92
N ALA A 73 1.19 -3.87 3.69
CA ALA A 73 0.81 -5.20 4.13
C ALA A 73 0.74 -5.30 5.66
N LEU A 74 1.69 -4.68 6.38
CA LEU A 74 1.70 -4.60 7.83
C LEU A 74 0.46 -3.89 8.38
N ARG A 75 0.09 -2.76 7.76
CA ARG A 75 -1.15 -2.03 8.09
C ARG A 75 -2.39 -2.89 7.83
N ASP A 76 -2.43 -3.62 6.72
CA ASP A 76 -3.56 -4.50 6.41
C ASP A 76 -3.64 -5.68 7.38
N TYR A 77 -2.50 -6.25 7.80
CA TYR A 77 -2.48 -7.29 8.82
C TYR A 77 -3.02 -6.78 10.14
N CYS A 78 -2.47 -5.69 10.68
CA CYS A 78 -2.96 -5.11 11.93
C CYS A 78 -4.47 -4.79 11.88
N ARG A 79 -4.98 -4.24 10.76
CA ARG A 79 -6.43 -4.02 10.59
C ARG A 79 -7.25 -5.31 10.65
N SER A 80 -6.76 -6.38 10.03
CA SER A 80 -7.47 -7.67 9.99
C SER A 80 -7.60 -8.35 11.35
N VAL A 81 -6.71 -8.01 12.30
CA VAL A 81 -6.69 -8.52 13.67
C VAL A 81 -7.06 -7.44 14.69
N GLU A 82 -7.69 -6.35 14.24
CA GLU A 82 -8.21 -5.26 15.08
C GLU A 82 -7.17 -4.54 15.94
N LEU A 83 -5.90 -4.55 15.51
CA LEU A 83 -4.82 -3.79 16.15
C LEU A 83 -4.80 -2.33 15.65
N PRO A 84 -4.34 -1.37 16.49
CA PRO A 84 -4.28 0.03 16.12
C PRO A 84 -3.31 0.27 14.95
N VAL A 85 -3.74 1.11 14.00
CA VAL A 85 -2.93 1.47 12.82
C VAL A 85 -2.85 2.99 12.71
N PRO A 86 -1.64 3.58 12.58
CA PRO A 86 -1.49 5.02 12.41
C PRO A 86 -2.19 5.50 11.13
N GLU A 87 -2.64 6.76 11.10
CA GLU A 87 -3.27 7.31 9.91
C GLU A 87 -2.26 7.49 8.76
N GLY A 88 -2.78 7.71 7.54
CA GLY A 88 -1.97 7.92 6.34
C GLY A 88 -1.76 6.68 5.47
N ARG A 89 -1.10 6.90 4.32
CA ARG A 89 -0.87 5.88 3.27
C ARG A 89 0.59 5.80 2.81
N GLY A 90 1.49 6.52 3.48
CA GLY A 90 2.91 6.54 3.17
C GLY A 90 3.68 5.43 3.90
N THR A 91 4.99 5.43 3.68
CA THR A 91 5.93 4.60 4.44
C THR A 91 5.82 4.90 5.93
N LEU A 92 5.90 3.86 6.74
CA LEU A 92 5.98 3.98 8.19
C LEU A 92 7.35 4.50 8.59
N SER A 93 7.40 5.30 9.65
CA SER A 93 8.66 5.50 10.37
C SER A 93 9.15 4.18 10.96
N ARG A 94 10.45 4.09 11.25
CA ARG A 94 11.04 2.90 11.85
C ARG A 94 10.37 2.53 13.18
N SER A 95 10.03 3.53 13.99
CA SER A 95 9.35 3.31 15.27
C SER A 95 7.94 2.80 15.09
N GLU A 96 7.13 3.41 14.20
CA GLU A 96 5.77 2.92 13.94
C GLU A 96 5.77 1.48 13.43
N ARG A 97 6.70 1.15 12.52
CA ARG A 97 6.86 -0.22 12.03
C ARG A 97 7.16 -1.18 13.19
N PHE A 98 8.15 -0.86 14.01
CA PHE A 98 8.54 -1.70 15.15
C PHE A 98 7.40 -1.91 16.14
N GLU A 99 6.64 -0.86 16.48
CA GLU A 99 5.49 -0.96 17.39
C GLU A 99 4.41 -1.88 16.81
N MET A 100 4.11 -1.77 15.52
CA MET A 100 3.12 -2.62 14.85
C MET A 100 3.58 -4.08 14.77
N GLU A 101 4.85 -4.32 14.43
CA GLU A 101 5.44 -5.66 14.39
C GLU A 101 5.39 -6.30 15.79
N SER A 102 5.79 -5.56 16.81
CA SER A 102 5.77 -6.02 18.20
C SER A 102 4.35 -6.30 18.69
N ALA A 103 3.38 -5.48 18.28
CA ALA A 103 1.98 -5.70 18.61
C ALA A 103 1.45 -7.02 18.03
N LEU A 104 1.77 -7.31 16.77
CA LEU A 104 1.40 -8.59 16.14
C LEU A 104 2.00 -9.78 16.90
N ILE A 105 3.31 -9.76 17.16
CA ILE A 105 4.01 -10.83 17.87
C ILE A 105 3.41 -11.06 19.26
N THR A 106 3.13 -9.98 19.99
CA THR A 106 2.53 -10.05 21.33
C THR A 106 1.13 -10.67 21.33
N HIS A 107 0.39 -10.54 20.23
CA HIS A 107 -0.93 -11.16 20.04
C HIS A 107 -0.87 -12.54 19.40
N GLY A 108 0.33 -13.13 19.27
CA GLY A 108 0.53 -14.48 18.73
C GLY A 108 0.52 -14.56 17.20
N HIS A 109 0.74 -13.43 16.52
CA HIS A 109 0.88 -13.35 15.07
C HIS A 109 2.36 -13.26 14.68
N ASP A 110 2.83 -14.21 13.87
CA ASP A 110 4.22 -14.31 13.42
C ASP A 110 4.26 -14.58 11.89
N TRP A 111 5.39 -14.27 11.25
CA TRP A 111 5.58 -14.41 9.80
C TRP A 111 7.02 -14.69 9.38
#